data_AF-A0A416G8P5-F1
#
_entry.id   AF-A0A416G8P5-F1
#
_cell.length_a   1.000
_cell.length_b   1.000
_cell.length_c   1.000
_cell.angle_alpha   90.00
_cell.angle_beta   90.00
_cell.angle_gamma   90.00
#
_symmetry.space_group_name_H-M   'P 1'
#
loop_
_entity.id
_entity.type
_entity.pdbx_description
1 polymer ?
#
loop_
_entity_poly.entity_id
_entity_poly.type
_entity_poly.pdbx_seq_one_letter_code
_entity_poly.pdbx_strand_id
1 'polypeptide(L)'
;MKREIIHITEDGKIVIPTVHPDKIRMDEAELVGLFNVVAPTLRAAKRRIYKLEILQPFTAEQRIPLKEGYQVVYNLEMIFALAFQINTYPAQQLREYIISRLFQTEKSMVICMVNGNHKSYLKC
;
A
#
# COMPACT_ATOMS: atom_id res chain seq x y z
N MET A 1 21.65 -3.34 0.16
CA MET A 1 20.85 -4.44 -0.43
C MET A 1 19.99 -3.85 -1.54
N LYS A 2 19.85 -4.51 -2.69
CA LYS A 2 19.00 -4.00 -3.77
C LYS A 2 17.52 -4.13 -3.36
N ARG A 3 16.78 -3.02 -3.39
CA ARG A 3 15.33 -2.96 -3.16
C ARG A 3 14.62 -2.77 -4.49
N GLU A 4 13.42 -3.29 -4.58
CA GLU A 4 12.51 -3.13 -5.72
C GLU A 4 11.28 -2.32 -5.25
N ILE A 5 10.60 -1.65 -6.19
CA ILE A 5 9.45 -0.78 -5.87
C ILE A 5 8.23 -1.18 -6.70
N ILE A 6 7.04 -0.82 -6.22
CA ILE A 6 5.81 -0.99 -6.98
C ILE A 6 5.68 0.18 -7.95
N HIS A 7 5.28 -0.12 -9.18
CA HIS A 7 5.02 0.89 -10.20
C HIS A 7 3.55 0.88 -10.61
N ILE A 8 3.01 2.06 -10.87
CA ILE A 8 1.79 2.24 -11.65
C ILE A 8 2.24 2.92 -12.95
N THR A 9 2.03 2.21 -14.05
CA THR A 9 2.36 2.68 -15.40
C THR A 9 1.39 3.77 -15.84
N GLU A 10 1.73 4.50 -16.91
CA GLU A 10 0.88 5.57 -17.46
C GLU A 10 -0.51 5.05 -17.90
N ASP A 11 -0.59 3.79 -18.34
CA ASP A 11 -1.83 3.09 -18.68
C ASP A 11 -2.59 2.54 -17.46
N GLY A 12 -2.15 2.89 -16.24
CA GLY A 12 -2.81 2.49 -14.98
C GLY A 12 -2.50 1.06 -14.52
N LYS A 13 -1.68 0.31 -15.27
CA LYS A 13 -1.31 -1.05 -14.91
C LYS A 13 -0.34 -1.06 -13.72
N ILE A 14 -0.72 -1.81 -12.69
CA ILE A 14 0.11 -2.06 -11.51
C ILE A 14 1.11 -3.17 -11.80
N VAL A 15 2.38 -2.86 -11.52
CA VAL A 15 3.50 -3.79 -11.62
C VAL A 15 4.09 -3.97 -10.23
N ILE A 16 3.79 -5.12 -9.61
CA ILE A 16 4.46 -5.57 -8.38
C ILE A 16 5.61 -6.50 -8.79
N PRO A 17 6.87 -6.20 -8.42
CA PRO A 17 8.02 -7.04 -8.75
C PRO A 17 7.86 -8.48 -8.25
N THR A 18 8.19 -9.46 -9.10
CA THR A 18 8.14 -10.90 -8.76
C THR A 18 9.38 -11.32 -7.95
N VAL A 19 9.56 -10.72 -6.77
CA VAL A 19 10.67 -10.97 -5.84
C VAL A 19 10.12 -11.28 -4.44
N HIS A 20 10.99 -11.74 -3.53
CA HIS A 20 10.60 -11.93 -2.13
C HIS A 20 10.02 -10.62 -1.54
N PRO A 21 8.89 -10.65 -0.81
CA PRO A 21 8.24 -9.45 -0.28
C PRO A 21 9.17 -8.52 0.51
N ASP A 22 10.13 -9.06 1.25
CA ASP A 22 11.11 -8.28 2.02
C ASP A 22 12.03 -7.38 1.17
N LYS A 23 12.13 -7.68 -0.13
CA LYS A 23 12.90 -6.88 -1.10
C LYS A 23 12.08 -5.72 -1.66
N ILE A 24 10.76 -5.73 -1.48
CA ILE A 24 9.88 -4.64 -1.93
C ILE A 24 9.82 -3.59 -0.83
N ARG A 25 10.48 -2.45 -1.07
CA ARG A 25 10.56 -1.37 -0.08
C ARG A 25 10.57 -0.01 -0.75
N MET A 26 9.70 0.89 -0.31
CA MET A 26 9.56 2.23 -0.86
C MET A 26 9.85 3.31 0.18
N ASP A 27 10.49 4.39 -0.21
CA ASP A 27 10.69 5.55 0.67
C ASP A 27 9.49 6.51 0.63
N GLU A 28 9.57 7.60 1.40
CA GLU A 28 8.48 8.59 1.45
C GLU A 28 8.22 9.26 0.09
N ALA A 29 9.27 9.56 -0.68
CA ALA A 29 9.16 10.25 -1.96
C ALA A 29 8.53 9.34 -3.04
N GLU A 30 8.94 8.08 -3.07
CA GLU A 30 8.39 7.06 -3.95
C GLU A 30 6.92 6.76 -3.62
N LEU A 31 6.54 6.74 -2.34
CA LEU A 31 5.14 6.57 -1.94
C LEU A 31 4.28 7.79 -2.28
N VAL A 32 4.83 9.00 -2.10
CA VAL A 32 4.21 10.25 -2.56
C VAL A 32 3.92 10.18 -4.05
N GLY A 33 4.88 9.74 -4.85
CA GLY A 33 4.72 9.56 -6.29
C GLY A 33 3.70 8.46 -6.64
N LEU A 34 3.82 7.29 -6.01
CA LEU A 34 2.94 6.14 -6.25
C LEU A 34 1.47 6.49 -6.01
N PHE A 35 1.16 7.19 -4.92
CA PHE A 35 -0.20 7.54 -4.54
C PHE A 35 -0.68 8.89 -5.11
N ASN A 36 0.20 9.63 -5.79
CA ASN A 36 -0.04 10.99 -6.27
C ASN A 36 -0.58 11.92 -5.16
N VAL A 37 0.11 11.97 -4.03
CA VAL A 37 -0.25 12.78 -2.86
C VAL A 37 0.92 13.62 -2.37
N VAL A 38 0.66 14.70 -1.65
CA VAL A 38 1.71 15.45 -0.95
C VAL A 38 2.16 14.73 0.32
N ALA A 39 3.42 14.94 0.73
CA ALA A 39 4.00 14.31 1.93
C ALA A 39 3.16 14.47 3.21
N PRO A 40 2.53 15.63 3.51
CA PRO A 40 1.65 15.75 4.68
C PRO A 40 0.49 14.75 4.69
N THR A 41 -0.12 14.46 3.54
CA THR A 41 -1.20 13.49 3.41
C THR A 41 -0.72 12.08 3.73
N LEU A 42 0.44 11.71 3.17
CA LEU A 42 1.07 10.42 3.43
C LEU A 42 1.40 10.24 4.92
N ARG A 43 1.97 11.26 5.57
CA ARG A 43 2.28 11.26 7.01
C ARG A 43 1.03 11.15 7.87
N ALA A 44 -0.07 11.81 7.48
CA ALA A 44 -1.35 11.70 8.19
C ALA A 44 -1.93 10.28 8.08
N ALA A 45 -1.91 9.68 6.89
CA ALA A 45 -2.35 8.30 6.68
C ALA A 45 -1.50 7.31 7.48
N LYS A 46 -0.17 7.46 7.47
CA LYS A 46 0.75 6.66 8.30
C LYS A 46 0.43 6.78 9.79
N ARG A 47 0.24 8.01 10.30
CA ARG A 47 -0.15 8.24 11.71
C ARG A 47 -1.47 7.55 12.03
N ARG A 48 -2.45 7.55 11.12
CA ARG A 48 -3.71 6.85 11.30
C ARG A 48 -3.53 5.33 11.41
N ILE A 49 -2.68 4.74 10.56
CA ILE A 49 -2.35 3.31 10.59
C ILE A 49 -1.80 2.90 11.96
N TYR A 50 -0.84 3.66 12.49
CA TYR A 50 -0.27 3.40 13.81
C TYR A 50 -1.27 3.66 14.95
N LYS A 51 -2.07 4.73 14.86
CA LYS A 51 -3.09 5.04 15.87
C LYS A 51 -4.17 3.96 15.97
N LEU A 52 -4.47 3.31 14.84
CA LEU A 52 -5.43 2.20 14.77
C LEU A 52 -4.76 0.84 15.02
N GLU A 53 -3.48 0.80 15.38
CA GLU A 53 -2.70 -0.42 15.65
C GLU A 53 -2.71 -1.42 14.49
N ILE A 54 -2.96 -0.96 13.25
CA ILE A 54 -2.96 -1.80 12.05
C ILE A 54 -1.56 -2.36 11.79
N LEU A 55 -0.52 -1.56 12.06
CA LEU A 55 0.88 -1.95 11.97
C LEU A 55 1.66 -1.36 13.15
N GLN A 56 2.77 -1.99 13.51
CA GLN A 56 3.71 -1.46 14.49
C GLN A 56 4.83 -0.67 13.79
N PRO A 57 5.23 0.53 14.28
CA PRO A 57 6.22 1.36 13.59
C PRO A 57 7.54 0.66 13.28
N PHE A 58 8.06 -0.14 14.21
CA PHE A 58 9.36 -0.79 14.08
C PHE A 58 9.38 -2.01 13.16
N THR A 59 8.21 -2.58 12.83
CA THR A 59 8.12 -3.72 11.90
C THR A 59 7.89 -3.24 10.47
N ALA A 60 7.20 -2.10 10.33
CA ALA A 60 6.83 -1.52 9.04
C ALA A 60 7.91 -0.62 8.42
N GLU A 61 8.84 -0.11 9.22
CA GLU A 61 9.91 0.81 8.80
C GLU A 61 11.30 0.17 8.94
N GLN A 62 12.21 0.47 8.01
CA GLN A 62 13.64 0.19 8.14
C GLN A 62 14.46 1.44 7.88
N ARG A 63 15.42 1.71 8.77
CA ARG A 63 16.44 2.74 8.57
C ARG A 63 17.63 2.13 7.82
N ILE A 64 17.91 2.66 6.63
CA ILE A 64 19.07 2.30 5.83
C ILE A 64 20.12 3.40 6.00
N PRO A 65 21.31 3.08 6.53
CA PRO A 65 22.41 4.04 6.64
C PRO A 65 22.84 4.56 5.26
N LEU A 66 23.06 5.87 5.16
CA LEU A 66 23.64 6.54 4.00
C LEU A 66 24.98 7.17 4.40
N LYS A 67 25.75 7.66 3.41
CA LYS A 67 26.98 8.41 3.69
C LYS A 67 26.70 9.65 4.56
N GLU A 68 25.54 10.26 4.38
CA GLU A 68 25.05 11.39 5.18
C GLU A 68 23.68 11.02 5.78
N GLY A 69 23.69 10.44 6.98
CA GLY A 69 22.47 10.13 7.73
C GLY A 69 21.83 8.78 7.38
N TYR A 70 20.52 8.76 7.24
CA TYR A 70 19.75 7.53 6.97
C TYR A 70 18.53 7.81 6.11
N GLN A 71 18.12 6.82 5.34
CA GLN A 71 16.85 6.78 4.64
C GLN A 71 15.88 5.89 5.40
N VAL A 72 14.61 6.30 5.49
CA VAL A 72 13.54 5.42 6.00
C VAL A 72 12.83 4.82 4.79
N VAL A 73 12.76 3.49 4.76
CA VAL A 73 11.98 2.75 3.77
C VAL A 73 10.88 1.94 4.45
N TYR A 74 9.76 1.79 3.76
CA TYR A 74 8.56 1.12 4.23
C TYR A 74 8.41 -0.23 3.54
N ASN A 75 8.02 -1.25 4.30
CA ASN A 75 7.79 -2.60 3.77
C ASN A 75 6.48 -2.70 2.97
N LEU A 76 6.28 -3.86 2.33
CA LEU A 76 5.08 -4.13 1.52
C LEU A 76 3.77 -3.96 2.31
N GLU A 77 3.74 -4.36 3.59
CA GLU A 77 2.55 -4.26 4.44
C GLU A 77 2.12 -2.80 4.64
N MET A 78 3.08 -1.90 4.89
CA MET A 78 2.79 -0.46 5.00
C MET A 78 2.28 0.10 3.66
N ILE A 79 2.87 -0.28 2.53
CA ILE A 79 2.41 0.17 1.21
C ILE A 79 0.96 -0.24 0.99
N PHE A 80 0.60 -1.47 1.33
CA PHE A 80 -0.78 -1.95 1.22
C PHE A 80 -1.72 -1.23 2.18
N ALA A 81 -1.34 -1.08 3.46
CA ALA A 81 -2.15 -0.36 4.44
C ALA A 81 -2.42 1.10 4.00
N LEU A 82 -1.42 1.77 3.41
CA LEU A 82 -1.58 3.11 2.85
C LEU A 82 -2.54 3.14 1.67
N ALA A 83 -2.52 2.14 0.80
CA ALA A 83 -3.49 2.01 -0.30
C ALA A 83 -4.92 1.95 0.22
N PHE A 84 -5.16 1.33 1.39
CA PHE A 84 -6.48 1.30 2.04
C PHE A 84 -6.84 2.59 2.79
N GLN A 85 -5.86 3.45 3.10
CA GLN A 85 -6.10 4.70 3.83
C GLN A 85 -6.18 5.94 2.96
N ILE A 86 -5.60 5.92 1.76
CA ILE A 86 -5.54 7.08 0.86
C ILE A 86 -6.64 6.95 -0.19
N ASN A 87 -7.44 8.00 -0.37
CA ASN A 87 -8.53 8.02 -1.34
C ASN A 87 -8.15 8.75 -2.64
N THR A 88 -7.12 8.23 -3.33
CA THR A 88 -6.73 8.69 -4.67
C THR A 88 -6.95 7.60 -5.71
N TYR A 89 -7.01 7.97 -6.99
CA TYR A 89 -7.16 7.02 -8.08
C TYR A 89 -6.03 5.96 -8.14
N PRO A 90 -4.73 6.33 -8.01
CA PRO A 90 -3.66 5.32 -7.93
C PRO A 90 -3.79 4.37 -6.74
N ALA A 91 -4.20 4.89 -5.57
CA ALA A 91 -4.46 4.06 -4.39
C ALA A 91 -5.63 3.09 -4.62
N GLN A 92 -6.70 3.55 -5.29
CA GLN A 92 -7.84 2.71 -5.66
C GLN A 92 -7.43 1.57 -6.58
N GLN A 93 -6.66 1.85 -7.63
CA GLN A 93 -6.15 0.80 -8.51
C GLN A 93 -5.37 -0.25 -7.71
N LEU A 94 -4.50 0.18 -6.78
CA LEU A 94 -3.73 -0.74 -5.96
C LEU A 94 -4.60 -1.59 -5.05
N ARG A 95 -5.65 -1.01 -4.45
CA ARG A 95 -6.66 -1.78 -3.68
C ARG A 95 -7.34 -2.83 -4.54
N GLU A 96 -7.81 -2.46 -5.73
CA GLU A 96 -8.49 -3.37 -6.65
C GLU A 96 -7.57 -4.50 -7.13
N TYR A 97 -6.30 -4.20 -7.38
CA TYR A 97 -5.29 -5.22 -7.67
C TYR A 97 -5.08 -6.19 -6.51
N ILE A 98 -4.92 -5.69 -5.28
CA ILE A 98 -4.76 -6.54 -4.09
C ILE A 98 -5.98 -7.44 -3.90
N ILE A 99 -7.18 -6.84 -3.94
CA ILE A 99 -8.46 -7.55 -3.82
C ILE A 99 -8.55 -8.64 -4.90
N SER A 100 -8.41 -8.28 -6.17
CA SER A 100 -8.53 -9.26 -7.28
C SER A 100 -7.53 -10.42 -7.16
N ARG A 101 -6.30 -10.18 -6.69
CA ARG A 101 -5.32 -11.25 -6.45
C ARG A 101 -5.70 -12.17 -5.30
N LEU A 102 -6.29 -11.64 -4.22
CA LEU A 102 -6.81 -12.45 -3.12
C LEU A 102 -8.00 -13.33 -3.56
N PHE A 103 -8.86 -12.83 -4.46
CA PHE A 103 -10.01 -13.60 -4.97
C PHE A 103 -9.66 -14.57 -6.10
N GLN A 104 -8.57 -14.38 -6.83
CA GLN A 104 -8.08 -15.38 -7.79
C GLN A 104 -7.66 -16.69 -7.11
N THR A 105 -7.24 -16.63 -5.84
CA THR A 105 -6.81 -17.80 -5.08
C THR A 105 -7.97 -18.56 -4.40
N GLU A 106 -9.12 -17.92 -4.18
CA GLU A 106 -10.29 -18.54 -3.54
C GLU A 106 -11.55 -18.38 -4.39
N LYS A 107 -11.97 -19.46 -5.06
CA LYS A 107 -13.10 -19.49 -6.01
C LYS A 107 -14.49 -19.16 -5.45
N SER A 108 -14.64 -18.74 -4.19
CA SER A 108 -15.94 -18.28 -3.67
C SER A 108 -15.78 -17.70 -2.26
N MET A 109 -15.65 -16.38 -2.14
CA MET A 109 -15.87 -15.69 -0.87
C MET A 109 -16.71 -14.44 -1.11
N VAL A 110 -17.83 -14.33 -0.39
CA VAL A 110 -18.77 -13.20 -0.45
C VAL A 110 -18.30 -12.13 0.53
N ILE A 111 -17.90 -10.95 0.04
CA ILE A 111 -17.62 -9.80 0.91
C ILE A 111 -18.91 -9.01 1.14
N CYS A 112 -19.32 -8.88 2.40
CA CYS A 112 -20.35 -7.94 2.82
C CYS A 112 -19.73 -6.58 3.14
N MET A 113 -19.80 -5.63 2.20
CA MET A 113 -19.52 -4.23 2.52
C MET A 113 -20.80 -3.59 3.08
N VAL A 114 -20.82 -3.35 4.39
CA VAL A 114 -21.92 -2.62 5.04
C VAL A 114 -21.56 -1.14 5.06
N ASN A 115 -21.96 -0.39 4.03
CA ASN A 115 -22.02 1.07 4.12
C ASN A 115 -23.38 1.44 4.71
N GLY A 116 -23.37 2.32 5.72
CA GLY A 116 -24.49 2.63 6.60
C GLY A 116 -25.69 3.35 5.98
N ASN A 117 -26.07 3.03 4.74
CA ASN A 117 -27.44 3.16 4.21
C ASN A 117 -27.71 2.39 2.89
N HIS A 118 -26.75 1.63 2.35
CA HIS A 118 -27.01 0.72 1.22
C HIS A 118 -26.14 -0.53 1.34
N LYS A 119 -26.79 -1.71 1.47
CA LYS A 119 -26.11 -3.01 1.36
C LYS A 119 -25.87 -3.29 -0.12
N SER A 120 -24.67 -3.02 -0.61
CA SER A 120 -24.23 -3.47 -1.93
C SER A 120 -23.52 -4.82 -1.77
N TYR A 121 -24.08 -5.86 -2.37
CA TYR A 121 -23.45 -7.17 -2.47
C TYR A 121 -22.59 -7.21 -3.74
N LEU A 122 -21.28 -7.38 -3.59
CA LEU A 122 -20.41 -7.76 -4.70
C LEU A 122 -20.33 -9.29 -4.70
N LYS A 123 -20.95 -9.91 -5.70
CA LYS A 123 -20.62 -11.29 -6.08
C LYS A 123 -19.48 -11.20 -7.09
N CYS A 124 -18.29 -11.64 -6.67
CA CYS A 124 -17.17 -11.91 -7.56
C CYS A 124 -17.33 -13.30 -8.18
#